data_AF-A0A961CUK1-F1
#
_entry.id   AF-A0A961CUK1-F1
#
_cell.length_a   1.000
_cell.length_b   1.000
_cell.length_c   1.000
_cell.angle_alpha   90.00
_cell.angle_beta   90.00
_cell.angle_gamma   90.00
#
_symmetry.space_group_name_H-M   'P 1'
#
loop_
_entity.id
_entity.type
_entity.pdbx_description
1 polymer ?
#
loop_
_entity_poly.entity_id
_entity_poly.type
_entity_poly.pdbx_seq_one_letter_code
_entity_poly.pdbx_strand_id
1 'polypeptide(L)'
;MRTGPGDEPESTDNTSDTHPAGPLRVVDPAERTPGPGPSGLTAEEMADFGAEMDRLRQEILDSLGEDDAAYIRRVIDTQRRLEAAGRLALFAGILPPAWVAGTVMLATAKILENMEIGHNVMHGQWDWMRDPEIHSTTWEWDNTCPSSQWKHTHNQTHHVWTNVLYKDRDVGYGLLRITRDQRWHPVYLAQPIYAAVLGMLFQ
;
A
#
# COMPACT_ATOMS: atom_id res chain seq x y z
N MET A 1 13.05 -36.02 38.22
CA MET A 1 11.82 -36.39 38.94
C MET A 1 10.65 -35.84 38.12
N ARG A 2 9.74 -36.70 37.68
CA ARG A 2 8.57 -36.39 36.84
C ARG A 2 7.48 -35.67 37.65
N THR A 3 6.80 -34.71 37.01
CA THR A 3 5.38 -34.31 37.18
C THR A 3 5.05 -33.51 35.90
N GLY A 4 4.20 -33.89 34.95
CA GLY A 4 2.81 -34.37 35.00
C GLY A 4 1.90 -33.22 34.57
N PRO A 5 1.20 -33.26 33.41
CA PRO A 5 0.36 -32.16 32.93
C PRO A 5 -1.04 -32.23 33.55
N GLY A 6 -1.60 -31.07 33.90
CA GLY A 6 -2.97 -30.89 34.38
C GLY A 6 -3.92 -30.54 33.23
N ASP A 7 -5.13 -31.07 33.35
CA ASP A 7 -6.23 -31.09 32.39
C ASP A 7 -6.82 -29.72 32.03
N GLU A 8 -7.17 -29.53 30.75
CA GLU A 8 -8.19 -28.58 30.28
C GLU A 8 -9.40 -29.33 29.72
N PRO A 9 -10.63 -28.80 29.85
CA PRO A 9 -11.85 -29.59 29.74
C PRO A 9 -12.23 -29.93 28.30
N GLU A 10 -12.67 -31.17 28.13
CA GLU A 10 -13.23 -31.77 26.93
C GLU A 10 -14.54 -31.07 26.55
N SER A 11 -14.54 -30.28 25.47
CA SER A 11 -15.78 -29.82 24.82
C SER A 11 -16.22 -30.85 23.80
N THR A 12 -17.29 -31.57 24.13
CA THR A 12 -17.92 -32.56 23.27
C THR A 12 -18.61 -31.93 22.05
N ASP A 13 -18.47 -32.64 20.94
CA ASP A 13 -19.47 -32.86 19.89
C ASP A 13 -19.63 -31.79 18.79
N ASN A 14 -19.29 -32.15 17.54
CA ASN A 14 -20.28 -32.70 16.62
C ASN A 14 -19.62 -33.00 15.25
N THR A 15 -19.56 -34.28 14.93
CA THR A 15 -19.15 -34.79 13.62
C THR A 15 -20.29 -34.72 12.62
N SER A 16 -20.24 -33.77 11.68
CA SER A 16 -20.74 -33.98 10.30
C SER A 16 -20.42 -32.75 9.44
N ASP A 17 -19.28 -32.78 8.74
CA ASP A 17 -19.09 -32.06 7.47
C ASP A 17 -17.74 -32.48 6.88
N THR A 18 -17.75 -33.54 6.07
CA THR A 18 -16.58 -33.99 5.31
C THR A 18 -16.44 -33.18 4.02
N HIS A 19 -15.84 -32.01 4.12
CA HIS A 19 -15.01 -31.46 3.03
C HIS A 19 -13.68 -31.01 3.66
N PRO A 20 -12.54 -31.62 3.30
CA PRO A 20 -11.27 -31.25 3.88
C PRO A 20 -10.80 -29.97 3.19
N ALA A 21 -11.18 -28.81 3.72
CA ALA A 21 -10.32 -27.64 3.56
C ALA A 21 -9.11 -27.84 4.48
N GLY A 22 -8.23 -28.75 4.07
CA GLY A 22 -6.91 -28.88 4.69
C GLY A 22 -6.16 -27.55 4.58
N PRO A 23 -5.12 -27.32 5.40
CA PRO A 23 -4.26 -26.16 5.23
C PRO A 23 -3.83 -26.07 3.77
N LEU A 24 -3.86 -24.86 3.20
CA LEU A 24 -3.42 -24.58 1.84
C LEU A 24 -2.09 -25.32 1.61
N ARG A 25 -2.10 -26.32 0.72
CA ARG A 25 -0.90 -27.11 0.43
C ARG A 25 0.09 -26.18 -0.25
N VAL A 26 1.11 -25.76 0.48
CA VAL A 26 2.32 -25.21 -0.10
C VAL A 26 2.95 -26.37 -0.88
N VAL A 27 2.86 -26.32 -2.21
CA VAL A 27 3.51 -27.32 -3.07
C VAL A 27 5.01 -27.19 -2.85
N ASP A 28 5.67 -28.30 -2.52
CA ASP A 28 7.12 -28.33 -2.37
C ASP A 28 7.75 -27.92 -3.71
N PRO A 29 8.68 -26.95 -3.74
CA PRO A 29 9.37 -26.56 -4.98
C PRO A 29 9.96 -27.76 -5.76
N ALA A 30 10.32 -28.85 -5.07
CA ALA A 30 10.82 -30.08 -5.68
C ALA A 30 9.74 -30.92 -6.40
N GLU A 31 8.46 -30.73 -6.09
CA GLU A 31 7.33 -31.40 -6.74
C GLU A 31 6.82 -30.63 -7.98
N ARG A 32 7.37 -29.44 -8.26
CA ARG A 32 7.02 -28.65 -9.45
C ARG A 32 7.63 -29.31 -10.69
N THR A 33 6.80 -29.97 -11.49
CA THR A 33 7.20 -30.33 -12.86
C THR A 33 7.62 -29.07 -13.61
N PRO A 34 8.64 -29.13 -14.49
CA PRO A 34 8.99 -28.04 -15.40
C PRO A 34 7.92 -27.96 -16.50
N GLY A 35 6.69 -27.65 -16.10
CA GLY A 35 5.67 -27.15 -17.00
C GLY A 35 5.96 -25.69 -17.33
N PRO A 36 5.25 -25.11 -18.31
CA PRO A 36 5.26 -23.66 -18.47
C PRO A 36 4.94 -23.01 -17.11
N GLY A 37 5.53 -21.84 -16.86
CA GLY A 37 5.28 -21.11 -15.60
C GLY A 37 3.77 -20.89 -15.38
N PRO A 38 3.34 -20.38 -14.23
CA PRO A 38 1.91 -20.16 -13.93
C PRO A 38 1.16 -19.33 -15.00
N SER A 39 1.88 -18.61 -15.86
CA SER A 39 1.39 -17.84 -17.01
C SER A 39 1.20 -18.63 -18.31
N GLY A 40 1.65 -19.88 -18.41
CA GLY A 40 1.67 -20.64 -19.67
C GLY A 40 2.89 -20.37 -20.56
N LEU A 41 3.81 -19.50 -20.14
CA LEU A 41 5.02 -19.13 -20.89
C LEU A 41 6.15 -20.16 -20.74
N THR A 42 6.90 -20.36 -21.82
CA THR A 42 8.20 -21.04 -21.83
C THR A 42 9.26 -20.19 -21.11
N ALA A 43 10.39 -20.82 -20.77
CA ALA A 43 11.50 -20.12 -20.13
C ALA A 43 12.10 -19.01 -21.02
N GLU A 44 12.12 -19.24 -22.34
CA GLU A 44 12.60 -18.28 -23.33
C GLU A 44 11.66 -17.07 -23.41
N GLU A 45 10.34 -17.29 -23.56
CA GLU A 45 9.36 -16.20 -23.58
C GLU A 45 9.36 -15.37 -22.28
N MET A 46 9.58 -16.03 -21.12
CA MET A 46 9.72 -15.34 -19.84
C MET A 46 10.97 -14.44 -19.79
N ALA A 47 12.09 -14.93 -20.35
CA ALA A 47 13.34 -14.18 -20.40
C ALA A 47 13.23 -12.99 -21.36
N ASP A 48 12.62 -13.20 -22.53
CA ASP A 48 12.37 -12.15 -23.53
C ASP A 48 11.46 -11.06 -22.97
N PHE A 49 10.38 -11.44 -22.28
CA PHE A 49 9.51 -10.49 -21.58
C PHE A 49 10.27 -9.70 -20.51
N GLY A 50 11.11 -10.35 -19.71
CA GLY A 50 11.96 -9.69 -18.72
C GLY A 50 12.90 -8.67 -19.35
N ALA A 51 13.56 -9.04 -20.46
CA ALA A 51 14.44 -8.15 -21.20
C ALA A 51 13.70 -6.95 -21.79
N GLU A 52 12.46 -7.14 -22.26
CA GLU A 52 11.62 -6.04 -22.73
C GLU A 52 11.21 -5.08 -21.61
N MET A 53 10.85 -5.61 -20.44
CA MET A 53 10.54 -4.78 -19.27
C MET A 53 11.75 -3.99 -18.78
N ASP A 54 12.93 -4.60 -18.76
CA ASP A 54 14.18 -3.93 -18.40
C ASP A 54 14.55 -2.84 -19.41
N ARG A 55 14.35 -3.10 -20.71
CA ARG A 55 14.53 -2.09 -21.76
C ARG A 55 13.59 -0.91 -21.56
N LEU A 56 12.30 -1.16 -21.36
CA LEU A 56 11.30 -0.10 -21.12
C LEU A 56 11.64 0.70 -19.85
N ARG A 57 12.02 0.01 -18.77
CA ARG A 57 12.47 0.67 -17.54
C ARG A 57 13.65 1.59 -17.83
N GLN A 58 14.65 1.13 -18.58
CA GLN A 58 15.81 1.94 -18.90
C GLN A 58 15.43 3.15 -19.77
N GLU A 59 14.58 2.96 -20.79
CA GLU A 59 14.08 4.06 -21.63
C GLU A 59 13.37 5.14 -20.79
N ILE A 60 12.54 4.75 -19.82
CA ILE A 60 11.89 5.69 -18.91
C ILE A 60 12.91 6.39 -18.02
N LEU A 61 13.84 5.66 -17.40
CA LEU A 61 14.88 6.25 -16.56
C LEU A 61 15.78 7.22 -17.34
N ASP A 62 16.11 6.90 -18.60
CA ASP A 62 16.90 7.76 -19.48
C ASP A 62 16.11 9.00 -19.94
N SER A 63 14.78 8.94 -19.93
CA SER A 63 13.92 10.09 -20.25
C SER A 63 13.80 11.10 -19.11
N LEU A 64 14.11 10.71 -17.86
CA LEU A 64 14.02 11.58 -16.70
C LEU A 64 15.09 12.67 -16.78
N GLY A 65 14.70 13.92 -16.51
CA GLY A 65 15.62 15.03 -16.61
C GLY A 65 15.19 16.30 -15.90
N GLU A 66 15.81 17.41 -16.29
CA GLU A 66 15.61 18.71 -15.64
C GLU A 66 14.17 19.20 -15.68
N ASP A 67 13.38 18.82 -16.70
CA ASP A 67 11.98 19.20 -16.78
C ASP A 67 11.14 18.57 -15.65
N ASP A 68 11.40 17.29 -15.33
CA ASP A 68 10.78 16.55 -14.22
C ASP A 68 11.25 17.10 -12.87
N ALA A 69 12.56 17.35 -12.72
CA ALA A 69 13.12 17.94 -11.52
C ALA A 69 12.56 19.36 -11.27
N ALA A 70 12.40 20.15 -12.33
CA ALA A 70 11.79 21.47 -12.25
C ALA A 70 10.29 21.37 -11.95
N TYR A 71 9.59 20.33 -12.42
CA TYR A 71 8.20 20.08 -12.07
C TYR A 71 8.03 19.87 -10.57
N ILE A 72 8.72 18.91 -9.96
CA ILE A 72 8.52 18.62 -8.53
C ILE A 72 8.91 19.82 -7.65
N ARG A 73 9.98 20.54 -8.00
CA ARG A 73 10.38 21.77 -7.30
C ARG A 73 9.29 22.86 -7.38
N ARG A 74 8.65 23.02 -8.55
CA ARG A 74 7.52 23.96 -8.71
C ARG A 74 6.30 23.53 -7.90
N VAL A 75 6.00 22.24 -7.83
CA VAL A 75 4.88 21.70 -7.04
C VAL A 75 5.12 21.97 -5.55
N ILE A 76 6.33 21.69 -5.04
CA ILE A 76 6.73 21.98 -3.65
C ILE A 76 6.62 23.48 -3.35
N ASP A 77 7.17 24.35 -4.20
CA ASP A 77 7.07 25.81 -4.02
C ASP A 77 5.61 26.30 -4.02
N THR A 78 4.79 25.77 -4.94
CA THR A 78 3.35 26.11 -5.01
C THR A 78 2.62 25.66 -3.75
N GLN A 79 2.85 24.43 -3.29
CA GLN A 79 2.28 23.90 -2.05
C GLN A 79 2.63 24.80 -0.86
N ARG A 80 3.92 25.13 -0.67
CA ARG A 80 4.40 25.95 0.45
C ARG A 80 3.82 27.36 0.43
N ARG A 81 3.70 27.96 -0.76
CA ARG A 81 3.07 29.28 -0.93
C ARG A 81 1.58 29.25 -0.62
N LEU A 82 0.86 28.24 -1.10
CA LEU A 82 -0.56 28.06 -0.79
C LEU A 82 -0.78 27.86 0.70
N GLU A 83 0.08 27.08 1.37
CA GLU A 83 0.01 26.89 2.80
C GLU A 83 0.21 28.21 3.57
N ALA A 84 1.29 28.94 3.27
CA ALA A 84 1.59 30.20 3.93
C ALA A 84 0.49 31.25 3.67
N ALA A 85 0.05 31.41 2.41
CA ALA A 85 -0.99 32.35 2.03
C ALA A 85 -2.35 31.97 2.63
N GLY A 86 -2.68 30.68 2.67
CA GLY A 86 -3.90 30.16 3.27
C GLY A 86 -3.95 30.42 4.77
N ARG A 87 -2.85 30.15 5.50
CA ARG A 87 -2.72 30.50 6.92
C ARG A 87 -2.85 32.00 7.13
N LEU A 88 -2.21 32.83 6.29
CA LEU A 88 -2.30 34.29 6.37
C LEU A 88 -3.74 34.78 6.15
N ALA A 89 -4.44 34.26 5.14
CA ALA A 89 -5.82 34.62 4.84
C ALA A 89 -6.77 34.31 6.01
N LEU A 90 -6.52 33.21 6.73
CA LEU A 90 -7.32 32.85 7.90
C LEU A 90 -7.14 33.79 9.10
N PHE A 91 -6.09 34.62 9.17
CA PHE A 91 -6.05 35.71 10.16
C PHE A 91 -7.16 36.74 9.94
N ALA A 92 -7.62 36.91 8.69
CA ALA A 92 -8.81 37.71 8.36
C ALA A 92 -10.08 36.84 8.25
N GLY A 93 -10.05 35.59 8.74
CA GLY A 93 -11.10 34.58 8.57
C GLY A 93 -12.45 34.89 9.21
N ILE A 94 -12.57 35.98 9.98
CA ILE A 94 -13.89 36.48 10.39
C ILE A 94 -14.70 37.01 9.19
N LEU A 95 -14.03 37.40 8.11
CA LEU A 95 -14.64 37.81 6.85
C LEU A 95 -14.91 36.56 5.99
N PRO A 96 -16.17 36.29 5.57
CA PRO A 96 -16.49 35.06 4.84
C PRO A 96 -15.63 34.81 3.59
N PRO A 97 -15.31 35.81 2.74
CA PRO A 97 -14.46 35.59 1.58
C PRO A 97 -13.02 35.16 1.95
N ALA A 98 -12.45 35.76 3.01
CA ALA A 98 -11.10 35.42 3.47
C ALA A 98 -11.05 34.01 4.08
N TRP A 99 -12.10 33.63 4.81
CA TRP A 99 -12.24 32.26 5.33
C TRP A 99 -12.34 31.21 4.22
N VAL A 100 -13.21 31.44 3.22
CA VAL A 100 -13.34 30.52 2.07
C VAL A 100 -12.01 30.42 1.32
N ALA A 101 -11.40 31.55 0.98
CA ALA A 101 -10.12 31.56 0.26
C ALA A 101 -9.00 30.86 1.05
N GLY A 102 -8.87 31.16 2.35
CA GLY A 102 -7.89 30.51 3.22
C GLY A 102 -8.09 29.00 3.33
N THR A 103 -9.35 28.56 3.49
CA THR A 103 -9.71 27.14 3.57
C THR A 103 -9.39 26.41 2.28
N VAL A 104 -9.75 26.98 1.12
CA VAL A 104 -9.46 26.37 -0.19
C VAL A 104 -7.95 26.27 -0.41
N MET A 105 -7.19 27.34 -0.14
CA MET A 105 -5.73 27.33 -0.28
C MET A 105 -5.08 26.24 0.58
N LEU A 106 -5.49 26.10 1.83
CA LEU A 106 -4.95 25.08 2.73
C LEU A 106 -5.36 23.66 2.34
N ALA A 107 -6.61 23.46 1.91
CA ALA A 107 -7.07 22.17 1.42
C ALA A 107 -6.26 21.73 0.19
N THR A 108 -6.07 22.63 -0.79
CA THR A 108 -5.23 22.36 -1.97
C THR A 108 -3.78 22.10 -1.59
N ALA A 109 -3.19 22.91 -0.71
CA ALA A 109 -1.84 22.68 -0.22
C ALA A 109 -1.70 21.29 0.44
N LYS A 110 -2.69 20.88 1.25
CA LYS A 110 -2.66 19.57 1.90
C LYS A 110 -2.79 18.41 0.92
N ILE A 111 -3.62 18.54 -0.11
CA ILE A 111 -3.76 17.51 -1.16
C ILE A 111 -2.45 17.34 -1.92
N LEU A 112 -1.80 18.44 -2.32
CA LEU A 112 -0.50 18.40 -2.98
C LEU A 112 0.56 17.75 -2.09
N GLU A 113 0.63 18.16 -0.82
CA GLU A 113 1.58 17.57 0.14
C GLU A 113 1.32 16.07 0.36
N ASN A 114 0.06 15.64 0.47
CA ASN A 114 -0.24 14.24 0.74
C ASN A 114 0.03 13.34 -0.48
N MET A 115 -0.57 13.63 -1.63
CA MET A 115 -0.62 12.68 -2.73
C MET A 115 0.43 12.92 -3.80
N GLU A 116 0.77 14.18 -4.09
CA GLU A 116 1.70 14.51 -5.18
C GLU A 116 3.15 14.55 -4.70
N ILE A 117 3.39 15.05 -3.49
CA ILE A 117 4.74 15.20 -2.92
C ILE A 117 5.06 14.05 -1.98
N GLY A 118 4.45 14.02 -0.79
CA GLY A 118 4.80 13.11 0.29
C GLY A 118 4.72 11.64 -0.12
N HIS A 119 3.56 11.19 -0.62
CA HIS A 119 3.39 9.80 -1.07
C HIS A 119 4.41 9.37 -2.13
N ASN A 120 4.60 10.18 -3.18
CA ASN A 120 5.51 9.89 -4.29
C ASN A 120 6.99 9.90 -3.86
N VAL A 121 7.42 10.90 -3.07
CA VAL A 121 8.79 10.95 -2.54
C VAL A 121 9.04 9.76 -1.62
N MET A 122 8.08 9.39 -0.78
CA MET A 122 8.18 8.26 0.14
C MET A 122 8.21 6.89 -0.58
N HIS A 123 7.67 6.82 -1.80
CA HIS A 123 7.83 5.68 -2.73
C HIS A 123 9.15 5.69 -3.50
N GLY A 124 9.97 6.74 -3.39
CA GLY A 124 11.27 6.84 -4.06
C GLY A 124 11.18 7.32 -5.51
N GLN A 125 10.05 7.88 -5.94
CA GLN A 125 9.85 8.38 -7.31
C GLN A 125 10.93 9.36 -7.77
N TRP A 126 11.46 10.17 -6.83
CA TRP A 126 12.40 11.24 -7.11
C TRP A 126 13.86 10.93 -6.72
N ASP A 127 14.15 9.72 -6.22
CA ASP A 127 15.47 9.35 -5.69
C ASP A 127 16.58 9.40 -6.76
N TRP A 128 16.21 9.29 -8.05
CA TRP A 128 17.12 9.44 -9.19
C TRP A 128 17.78 10.83 -9.26
N MET A 129 17.14 11.88 -8.73
CA MET A 129 17.69 13.23 -8.67
C MET A 129 18.89 13.34 -7.73
N ARG A 130 19.03 12.41 -6.78
CA ARG A 130 20.02 12.44 -5.69
C ARG A 130 20.03 13.76 -4.92
N ASP A 131 18.86 14.40 -4.85
CA ASP A 131 18.64 15.65 -4.13
C ASP A 131 18.32 15.32 -2.67
N PRO A 132 19.17 15.67 -1.68
CA PRO A 132 18.94 15.29 -0.28
C PRO A 132 17.69 15.95 0.32
N GLU A 133 17.19 17.03 -0.28
CA GLU A 133 15.95 17.66 0.16
C GLU A 133 14.70 16.97 -0.42
N ILE A 134 14.83 16.16 -1.48
CA ILE A 134 13.73 15.46 -2.17
C ILE A 134 14.14 14.00 -2.37
N HIS A 135 14.37 13.29 -1.27
CA HIS A 135 14.78 11.89 -1.29
C HIS A 135 13.99 11.08 -0.27
N SER A 136 13.61 9.86 -0.63
CA SER A 136 12.76 9.02 0.21
C SER A 136 13.35 8.78 1.60
N THR A 137 14.68 8.73 1.72
CA THR A 137 15.37 8.45 3.01
C THR A 137 15.46 9.64 3.95
N THR A 138 15.27 10.86 3.45
CA THR A 138 15.43 12.11 4.21
C THR A 138 14.15 12.91 4.31
N TRP A 139 13.19 12.69 3.40
CA TRP A 139 11.90 13.37 3.42
C TRP A 139 11.07 12.94 4.63
N GLU A 140 10.68 13.92 5.44
CA GLU A 140 9.67 13.74 6.47
C GLU A 140 8.36 14.32 5.98
N TRP A 141 7.44 13.42 5.66
CA TRP A 141 6.10 13.78 5.23
C TRP A 141 5.26 14.17 6.44
N ASP A 142 4.59 15.34 6.36
CA ASP A 142 3.57 15.76 7.32
C ASP A 142 2.34 14.83 7.27
N ASN A 143 2.43 13.70 7.97
CA ASN A 143 1.39 12.68 8.05
C ASN A 143 1.18 12.24 9.52
N THR A 144 0.18 11.40 9.74
CA THR A 144 -0.23 10.88 11.05
C THR A 144 0.80 9.97 11.73
N CYS A 145 1.85 9.56 11.01
CA CYS A 145 2.94 8.77 11.54
C CYS A 145 4.29 9.17 10.90
N PRO A 146 5.42 8.86 11.56
CA PRO A 146 6.75 9.11 11.00
C PRO A 146 6.98 8.40 9.66
N SER A 147 7.82 8.99 8.81
CA SER A 147 8.19 8.47 7.48
C SER A 147 8.58 6.97 7.51
N SER A 148 9.37 6.56 8.50
CA SER A 148 9.84 5.19 8.69
C SER A 148 8.71 4.19 8.98
N GLN A 149 7.71 4.58 9.77
CA GLN A 149 6.56 3.73 10.06
C GLN A 149 5.68 3.60 8.82
N TRP A 150 5.44 4.71 8.14
CA TRP A 150 4.69 4.71 6.89
C TRP A 150 5.36 3.81 5.84
N LYS A 151 6.69 3.88 5.66
CA LYS A 151 7.41 2.97 4.75
C LYS A 151 7.27 1.50 5.12
N HIS A 152 7.28 1.18 6.41
CA HIS A 152 7.11 -0.19 6.86
C HIS A 152 5.68 -0.71 6.62
N THR A 153 4.67 0.07 6.99
CA THR A 153 3.26 -0.35 6.87
C THR A 153 2.79 -0.27 5.43
N HIS A 154 3.10 0.81 4.72
CA HIS A 154 2.65 1.04 3.35
C HIS A 154 3.56 0.34 2.33
N ASN A 155 4.85 0.70 2.23
CA ASN A 155 5.70 0.15 1.16
C ASN A 155 5.99 -1.34 1.38
N GLN A 156 6.39 -1.73 2.59
CA GLN A 156 6.75 -3.12 2.86
C GLN A 156 5.50 -4.00 3.06
N THR A 157 4.63 -3.67 4.00
CA THR A 157 3.50 -4.56 4.32
C THR A 157 2.41 -4.50 3.25
N HIS A 158 2.03 -3.30 2.79
CA HIS A 158 0.90 -3.11 1.86
C HIS A 158 1.27 -3.05 0.36
N HIS A 159 2.54 -2.94 -0.05
CA HIS A 159 2.91 -3.07 -1.47
C HIS A 159 3.73 -4.32 -1.75
N VAL A 160 4.81 -4.55 -1.01
CA VAL A 160 5.68 -5.72 -1.23
C VAL A 160 5.01 -7.03 -0.82
N TRP A 161 4.33 -7.04 0.33
CA TRP A 161 3.76 -8.26 0.89
C TRP A 161 2.28 -8.45 0.65
N THR A 162 1.64 -7.56 -0.10
CA THR A 162 0.21 -7.68 -0.42
C THR A 162 -0.09 -8.97 -1.17
N ASN A 163 -1.17 -9.62 -0.78
CA ASN A 163 -1.60 -10.94 -1.25
C ASN A 163 -0.64 -12.10 -0.96
N VAL A 164 0.36 -11.93 -0.10
CA VAL A 164 1.26 -13.01 0.31
C VAL A 164 0.78 -13.64 1.61
N LEU A 165 0.40 -14.92 1.55
CA LEU A 165 -0.03 -15.68 2.72
C LEU A 165 1.00 -15.60 3.87
N TYR A 166 0.50 -15.43 5.09
CA TYR A 166 1.29 -15.25 6.33
C TYR A 166 2.10 -13.95 6.41
N LYS A 167 2.05 -13.07 5.41
CA LYS A 167 2.66 -11.74 5.43
C LYS A 167 1.60 -10.65 5.36
N ASP A 168 0.63 -10.82 4.48
CA ASP A 168 -0.58 -10.01 4.40
C ASP A 168 -1.63 -10.51 5.41
N ARG A 169 -2.17 -9.60 6.22
CA ARG A 169 -3.24 -9.91 7.18
C ARG A 169 -4.62 -9.92 6.53
N ASP A 170 -4.74 -9.32 5.34
CA ASP A 170 -6.00 -9.20 4.61
C ASP A 170 -6.36 -10.49 3.85
N VAL A 171 -5.37 -11.36 3.60
CA VAL A 171 -5.58 -12.67 2.99
C VAL A 171 -5.59 -13.78 4.05
N GLY A 172 -6.77 -14.39 4.25
CA GLY A 172 -6.97 -15.59 5.07
C GLY A 172 -7.33 -15.34 6.53
N TYR A 173 -7.14 -14.12 7.05
CA TYR A 173 -7.37 -13.79 8.47
C TYR A 173 -8.14 -12.47 8.70
N GLY A 174 -8.66 -11.84 7.63
CA GLY A 174 -9.24 -10.50 7.65
C GLY A 174 -10.78 -10.39 7.73
N LEU A 175 -11.26 -9.15 7.80
CA LEU A 175 -12.68 -8.76 7.84
C LEU A 175 -13.45 -9.19 6.57
N LEU A 176 -12.77 -9.20 5.44
CA LEU A 176 -13.30 -9.61 4.14
C LEU A 176 -12.83 -11.03 3.79
N ARG A 177 -13.65 -11.72 3.00
CA ARG A 177 -13.41 -13.06 2.47
C ARG A 177 -13.03 -12.90 1.02
N ILE A 178 -11.75 -12.96 0.75
CA ILE A 178 -11.18 -12.64 -0.57
C ILE A 178 -10.98 -13.89 -1.42
N THR A 179 -10.63 -15.02 -0.80
CA THR A 179 -10.35 -16.30 -1.48
C THR A 179 -11.47 -17.33 -1.26
N ARG A 180 -11.61 -18.27 -2.22
CA ARG A 180 -12.52 -19.42 -2.11
C ARG A 180 -12.08 -20.41 -1.02
N ASP A 181 -10.79 -20.47 -0.72
CA ASP A 181 -10.20 -21.40 0.24
C ASP A 181 -10.50 -21.00 1.69
N GLN A 182 -10.87 -19.74 1.93
CA GLN A 182 -11.36 -19.28 3.22
C GLN A 182 -12.78 -19.83 3.47
N ARG A 183 -12.97 -20.54 4.59
CA ARG A 183 -14.28 -21.09 4.99
C ARG A 183 -15.31 -19.98 5.07
N TRP A 184 -16.52 -20.26 4.58
CA TRP A 184 -17.61 -19.29 4.60
C TRP A 184 -18.21 -19.15 6.01
N HIS A 185 -18.64 -17.94 6.37
CA HIS A 185 -19.35 -17.62 7.61
C HIS A 185 -20.47 -16.59 7.33
N PRO A 186 -21.64 -16.66 8.00
CA PRO A 186 -22.78 -15.77 7.74
C PRO A 186 -22.48 -14.27 7.84
N VAL A 187 -21.49 -13.89 8.65
CA VAL A 187 -21.03 -12.48 8.77
C VAL A 187 -20.61 -11.88 7.42
N TYR A 188 -20.20 -12.71 6.45
CA TYR A 188 -19.77 -12.25 5.13
C TYR A 188 -20.91 -11.78 4.23
N LEU A 189 -22.17 -12.03 4.59
CA LEU A 189 -23.31 -11.41 3.89
C LEU A 189 -23.30 -9.88 3.99
N ALA A 190 -22.71 -9.34 5.06
CA ALA A 190 -22.57 -7.89 5.27
C ALA A 190 -21.32 -7.29 4.60
N GLN A 191 -20.49 -8.09 3.91
CA GLN A 191 -19.29 -7.59 3.23
C GLN A 191 -19.49 -6.42 2.28
N PRO A 192 -20.58 -6.35 1.47
CA PRO A 192 -20.79 -5.18 0.63
C PRO A 192 -20.82 -3.87 1.44
N ILE A 193 -21.36 -3.93 2.67
CA ILE A 193 -21.41 -2.79 3.58
C ILE A 193 -20.01 -2.52 4.15
N TYR A 194 -19.32 -3.56 4.65
CA TYR A 194 -17.96 -3.41 5.19
C TYR A 194 -17.00 -2.84 4.15
N ALA A 195 -17.06 -3.36 2.92
CA ALA A 195 -16.23 -2.91 1.81
C ALA A 195 -16.56 -1.47 1.40
N ALA A 196 -17.85 -1.09 1.37
CA ALA A 196 -18.23 0.29 1.08
C ALA A 196 -17.72 1.27 2.15
N VAL A 197 -17.88 0.92 3.43
CA VAL A 197 -17.36 1.74 4.55
C VAL A 197 -15.84 1.82 4.50
N LEU A 198 -15.16 0.69 4.28
CA LEU A 198 -13.70 0.66 4.16
C LEU A 198 -13.23 1.53 2.99
N GLY A 199 -13.89 1.45 1.83
CA GLY A 199 -13.57 2.24 0.65
C GLY A 199 -13.80 3.75 0.83
N MET A 200 -14.75 4.16 1.69
CA MET A 200 -14.97 5.58 2.01
C MET A 200 -13.96 6.13 3.02
N LEU A 201 -13.37 5.26 3.85
CA LEU A 201 -12.51 5.67 4.97
C LEU A 201 -11.02 5.35 4.74
N PHE A 202 -10.69 4.62 3.68
CA PHE A 202 -9.32 4.38 3.24
C PHE A 202 -8.63 5.71 2.89
N GLN A 203 -7.43 5.92 3.43
CA GLN A 203 -6.54 7.04 3.16
C GLN A 203 -5.18 6.51 2.73
#